data_AF-A0A4R4D0Z9-F1
#
_entry.id   AF-A0A4R4D0Z9-F1
#
_cell.length_a   1.000
_cell.length_b   1.000
_cell.length_c   1.000
_cell.angle_alpha   90.00
_cell.angle_beta   90.00
_cell.angle_gamma   90.00
#
_symmetry.space_group_name_H-M   'P 1'
#
loop_
_entity.id
_entity.type
_entity.pdbx_description
1 polymer ?
#
loop_
_entity_poly.entity_id
_entity_poly.type
_entity_poly.pdbx_seq_one_letter_code
_entity_poly.pdbx_strand_id
1 'polypeptide(L)'
;MNKDRENNSLPQKCYAVLSFDGRLVTITQGTTGFFRSPLDQGDRSRNRAIADKENKELGGVTPEQENAMITGAIFGWEFAGMTAGSPAKPDRIFELEISRPCSFGANTSATLTLPATPYEILDALDKARVIDERVIYSMEITSCKLDYLPQFLSPSTNLYELNHLAQRLAALSEWELDCFEGMVMMDTVHTDYAPIAVERLINMTHSTADCQVVYEAHDNESLGKFYEENGFVPELETLPEKVFPWLDYGKIGKEMHDGEGGVFTPSGYVVQNGEIAQTYQSGDAILTEKPDYTVLLHVTKRFFEAPGDDQQLSAVMEFPASETALQMAMSEVDAIVPEECGFIAVDCIVPRLTEKITDALEYGNLDTVRDLSAQLQRLNDEGGIPAYKAMLESAPKDIALEDALDLAYQAGEFRLLREIASPEDYAKAELAKCTIPLKAELLSQNFYRYGEKLMERNKAVSTDYGILFSPSGQTVEQCLVRPGRHMEMGGQA
;
A
#
# COMPACT_ATOMS: atom_id res chain seq x y z
N MET A 1 26.84 30.32 -10.94
CA MET A 1 25.75 31.14 -11.51
C MET A 1 24.83 30.24 -12.31
N ASN A 2 23.91 29.57 -11.63
CA ASN A 2 22.75 28.90 -12.22
C ASN A 2 21.55 29.52 -11.51
N LYS A 3 20.67 30.16 -12.27
CA LYS A 3 19.65 31.09 -11.77
C LYS A 3 18.25 30.47 -11.75
N ASP A 4 18.18 29.14 -11.66
CA ASP A 4 16.94 28.37 -11.87
C ASP A 4 16.57 27.48 -10.66
N ARG A 5 17.04 27.82 -9.44
CA ARG A 5 16.72 27.08 -8.20
C ARG A 5 15.87 27.87 -7.20
N GLU A 6 15.35 29.03 -7.57
CA GLU A 6 14.41 29.81 -6.77
C GLU A 6 12.99 29.66 -7.35
N ASN A 7 12.00 29.45 -6.47
CA ASN A 7 10.56 29.29 -6.70
C ASN A 7 10.01 27.88 -6.98
N ASN A 8 10.32 26.90 -6.12
CA ASN A 8 9.50 25.67 -6.03
C ASN A 8 8.41 25.74 -4.93
N SER A 9 8.20 26.91 -4.33
CA SER A 9 7.06 27.17 -3.45
C SER A 9 5.85 27.61 -4.27
N LEU A 10 4.65 27.13 -3.91
CA LEU A 10 3.42 27.57 -4.55
C LEU A 10 3.22 29.07 -4.32
N PRO A 11 2.75 29.82 -5.32
CA PRO A 11 2.52 31.26 -5.17
C PRO A 11 1.37 31.49 -4.19
N GLN A 12 1.46 32.51 -3.33
CA GLN A 12 0.35 32.84 -2.42
C GLN A 12 -0.96 33.17 -3.15
N LYS A 13 -0.86 33.62 -4.41
CA LYS A 13 -2.01 33.98 -5.25
C LYS A 13 -1.73 33.64 -6.71
N CYS A 14 -2.74 33.10 -7.39
CA CYS A 14 -2.66 32.75 -8.81
C CYS A 14 -3.97 33.13 -9.52
N TYR A 15 -3.87 33.57 -10.78
CA TYR A 15 -5.01 33.66 -11.69
C TYR A 15 -5.04 32.42 -12.57
N ALA A 16 -6.18 31.76 -12.64
CA ALA A 16 -6.34 30.52 -13.39
C ALA A 16 -7.57 30.58 -14.30
N VAL A 17 -7.50 29.89 -15.44
CA VAL A 17 -8.67 29.68 -16.30
C VAL A 17 -9.14 28.25 -16.16
N LEU A 18 -10.35 28.08 -15.61
CA LEU A 18 -10.90 26.76 -15.34
C LEU A 18 -11.14 25.98 -16.63
N SER A 19 -10.68 24.74 -16.66
CA SER A 19 -10.70 23.87 -17.85
C SER A 19 -12.12 23.49 -18.28
N PHE A 20 -13.06 23.39 -17.33
CA PHE A 20 -14.43 22.91 -17.57
C PHE A 20 -15.40 23.97 -18.13
N ASP A 21 -15.16 25.27 -17.89
CA ASP A 21 -16.06 26.33 -18.33
C ASP A 21 -15.38 27.61 -18.84
N GLY A 22 -14.05 27.66 -18.82
CA GLY A 22 -13.27 28.78 -19.34
C GLY A 22 -13.35 30.08 -18.54
N ARG A 23 -13.92 30.06 -17.32
CA ARG A 23 -14.00 31.26 -16.45
C ARG A 23 -12.65 31.59 -15.84
N LEU A 24 -12.35 32.89 -15.76
CA LEU A 24 -11.17 33.40 -15.05
C LEU A 24 -11.44 33.46 -13.55
N VAL A 25 -10.58 32.82 -12.77
CA VAL A 25 -10.66 32.77 -11.32
C VAL A 25 -9.37 33.21 -10.67
N THR A 26 -9.48 33.56 -9.40
CA THR A 26 -8.37 33.91 -8.52
C THR A 26 -8.33 32.90 -7.39
N ILE A 27 -7.14 32.34 -7.17
CA ILE A 27 -6.87 31.30 -6.19
C ILE A 27 -5.88 31.86 -5.18
N THR A 28 -6.12 31.62 -3.90
CA THR A 28 -5.23 32.00 -2.80
C THR A 28 -4.79 30.75 -2.06
N GLN A 29 -3.49 30.60 -1.86
CA GLN A 29 -2.90 29.43 -1.20
C GLN A 29 -3.48 29.27 0.22
N GLY A 30 -3.84 28.04 0.58
CA GLY A 30 -4.47 27.72 1.87
C GLY A 30 -5.97 28.01 1.96
N THR A 31 -6.61 28.50 0.89
CA THR A 31 -8.07 28.70 0.85
C THR A 31 -8.76 27.61 0.05
N THR A 32 -9.90 27.13 0.53
CA THR A 32 -10.74 26.16 -0.19
C THR A 32 -11.60 26.89 -1.22
N GLY A 33 -11.60 26.38 -2.44
CA GLY A 33 -12.30 26.95 -3.59
C GLY A 33 -11.56 28.11 -4.25
N PHE A 34 -12.17 28.64 -5.30
CA PHE A 34 -11.63 29.73 -6.10
C PHE A 34 -12.66 30.85 -6.23
N PHE A 35 -12.19 32.10 -6.31
CA PHE A 35 -13.05 33.27 -6.44
C PHE A 35 -13.13 33.72 -7.89
N ARG A 36 -14.31 34.09 -8.37
CA ARG A 36 -14.46 34.64 -9.72
C ARG A 36 -13.67 35.95 -9.83
N SER A 37 -12.80 36.04 -10.82
CA SER A 37 -12.02 37.26 -11.06
C SER A 37 -12.94 38.36 -11.62
N PRO A 38 -12.83 39.61 -11.15
CA PRO A 38 -13.55 40.74 -11.74
C PRO A 38 -13.07 41.07 -13.17
N LEU A 39 -11.94 40.49 -13.59
CA LEU A 39 -11.38 40.63 -14.93
C LEU A 39 -11.91 39.60 -15.93
N ASP A 40 -12.77 38.67 -15.49
CA ASP A 40 -13.39 37.65 -16.34
C ASP A 40 -14.21 38.29 -17.48
N GLN A 41 -13.83 38.01 -18.73
CA GLN A 41 -14.50 38.52 -19.93
C GLN A 41 -15.47 37.51 -20.57
N GLY A 42 -15.65 36.33 -19.97
CA GLY A 42 -16.54 35.28 -20.48
C GLY A 42 -16.07 34.60 -21.77
N ASP A 43 -14.81 34.81 -22.18
CA ASP A 43 -14.18 34.19 -23.34
C ASP A 43 -12.86 33.53 -22.91
N ARG A 44 -12.73 32.21 -23.13
CA ARG A 44 -11.61 31.39 -22.64
C ARG A 44 -10.25 31.90 -23.13
N SER A 45 -10.15 32.29 -24.41
CA SER A 45 -8.91 32.73 -25.02
C SER A 45 -8.46 34.09 -24.47
N ARG A 46 -9.40 35.01 -24.26
CA ARG A 46 -9.13 36.29 -23.60
C ARG A 46 -8.80 36.12 -22.12
N ASN A 47 -9.51 35.23 -21.43
CA ASN A 47 -9.26 34.92 -20.02
C ASN A 47 -7.87 34.30 -19.83
N ARG A 48 -7.40 33.44 -20.74
CA ARG A 48 -6.04 32.88 -20.70
C ARG A 48 -4.99 33.98 -20.86
N ALA A 49 -5.16 34.88 -21.83
CA ALA A 49 -4.25 36.01 -22.00
C ALA A 49 -4.23 36.97 -20.79
N ILE A 50 -5.35 37.10 -20.06
CA ILE A 50 -5.41 37.87 -18.81
C ILE A 50 -4.70 37.11 -17.69
N ALA A 51 -4.96 35.81 -17.49
CA ALA A 51 -4.29 34.99 -16.48
C ALA A 51 -2.77 35.02 -16.65
N ASP A 52 -2.27 34.79 -17.86
CA ASP A 52 -0.83 34.78 -18.16
C ASP A 52 -0.18 36.14 -17.88
N LYS A 53 -0.89 37.24 -18.19
CA LYS A 53 -0.40 38.60 -17.94
C LYS A 53 -0.33 38.88 -16.43
N GLU A 54 -1.39 38.59 -15.69
CA GLU A 54 -1.48 38.87 -14.26
C GLU A 54 -0.53 37.96 -13.46
N ASN A 55 -0.41 36.68 -13.83
CA ASN A 55 0.54 35.74 -13.24
C ASN A 55 2.00 36.15 -13.49
N LYS A 56 2.29 36.82 -14.62
CA LYS A 56 3.60 37.41 -14.88
C LYS A 56 3.88 38.64 -13.99
N GLU A 57 2.87 39.43 -13.66
CA GLU A 57 2.98 40.56 -12.73
C GLU A 57 3.14 40.09 -11.26
N LEU A 58 2.64 38.89 -10.91
CA LEU A 58 2.78 38.25 -9.59
C LEU A 58 4.14 37.57 -9.33
N GLY A 59 5.14 37.76 -10.21
CA GLY A 59 6.46 37.15 -10.08
C GLY A 59 6.70 35.93 -10.96
N GLY A 60 5.72 35.56 -11.81
CA GLY A 60 5.81 34.45 -12.75
C GLY A 60 5.32 33.15 -12.13
N VAL A 61 4.03 32.85 -12.30
CA VAL A 61 3.46 31.54 -11.96
C VAL A 61 3.65 30.59 -13.13
N THR A 62 4.26 29.43 -12.89
CA THR A 62 4.40 28.40 -13.93
C THR A 62 3.09 27.64 -14.15
N PRO A 63 2.89 26.98 -15.30
CA PRO A 63 1.72 26.13 -15.53
C PRO A 63 1.55 25.04 -14.45
N GLU A 64 2.66 24.48 -13.96
CA GLU A 64 2.67 23.46 -12.91
C GLU A 64 2.22 24.05 -11.57
N GLN A 65 2.67 25.26 -11.22
CA GLN A 65 2.22 25.97 -10.03
C GLN A 65 0.75 26.41 -10.14
N GLU A 66 0.29 26.85 -11.31
CA GLU A 66 -1.11 27.16 -11.57
C GLU A 66 -1.99 25.91 -11.36
N ASN A 67 -1.58 24.76 -11.91
CA ASN A 67 -2.27 23.49 -11.73
C ASN A 67 -2.28 23.04 -10.26
N ALA A 68 -1.16 23.11 -9.57
CA ALA A 68 -1.08 22.78 -8.14
C ALA A 68 -1.94 23.71 -7.27
N MET A 69 -2.04 24.99 -7.62
CA MET A 69 -2.95 25.95 -6.98
C MET A 69 -4.43 25.59 -7.22
N ILE A 70 -4.79 25.17 -8.44
CA ILE A 70 -6.14 24.68 -8.75
C ILE A 70 -6.44 23.41 -7.95
N THR A 71 -5.52 22.46 -7.91
CA THR A 71 -5.67 21.19 -7.18
C THR A 71 -5.83 21.43 -5.68
N GLY A 72 -4.98 22.25 -5.08
CA GLY A 72 -5.08 22.62 -3.67
C GLY A 72 -6.40 23.31 -3.31
N ALA A 73 -6.91 24.16 -4.21
CA ALA A 73 -8.18 24.84 -4.02
C ALA A 73 -9.41 23.92 -4.17
N ILE A 74 -9.36 22.89 -5.02
CA ILE A 74 -10.51 22.03 -5.32
C ILE A 74 -10.54 20.80 -4.40
N PHE A 75 -9.40 20.16 -4.17
CA PHE A 75 -9.30 18.84 -3.54
C PHE A 75 -8.69 18.86 -2.14
N GLY A 76 -8.11 19.99 -1.73
CA GLY A 76 -7.33 20.09 -0.50
C GLY A 76 -5.84 20.25 -0.81
N TRP A 77 -5.15 21.04 0.01
CA TRP A 77 -3.75 21.43 -0.23
C TRP A 77 -2.77 20.26 -0.04
N GLU A 78 -3.23 19.15 0.56
CA GLU A 78 -2.55 17.86 0.68
C GLU A 78 -2.38 17.10 -0.65
N PHE A 79 -3.07 17.50 -1.72
CA PHE A 79 -2.98 16.87 -3.06
C PHE A 79 -2.22 17.69 -4.10
N ALA A 80 -1.69 18.87 -3.73
CA ALA A 80 -1.12 19.85 -4.65
C ALA A 80 0.21 19.44 -5.33
N GLY A 81 0.70 18.20 -5.13
CA GLY A 81 1.96 17.69 -5.68
C GLY A 81 1.91 16.31 -6.34
N MET A 82 0.74 15.67 -6.44
CA MET A 82 0.62 14.34 -7.05
C MET A 82 0.49 14.48 -8.58
N THR A 83 1.60 14.31 -9.31
CA THR A 83 1.57 14.22 -10.78
C THR A 83 1.20 12.81 -11.24
N ALA A 84 0.49 12.76 -12.39
CA ALA A 84 -0.15 11.58 -12.93
C ALA A 84 0.84 10.50 -13.41
N GLY A 85 0.66 9.28 -12.90
CA GLY A 85 1.23 8.04 -13.40
C GLY A 85 0.45 6.88 -12.77
N SER A 86 0.13 5.85 -13.56
CA SER A 86 -0.57 4.60 -13.18
C SER A 86 -0.37 4.20 -11.71
N PRO A 87 -1.38 3.69 -10.97
CA PRO A 87 -1.22 3.36 -9.56
C PRO A 87 -0.14 2.29 -9.39
N ALA A 88 1.10 2.73 -9.19
CA ALA A 88 2.22 1.87 -8.85
C ALA A 88 1.87 1.21 -7.52
N LYS A 89 2.12 -0.10 -7.40
CA LYS A 89 1.98 -0.80 -6.12
C LYS A 89 2.76 0.02 -5.08
N PRO A 90 2.16 0.39 -3.94
CA PRO A 90 2.83 1.23 -2.95
C PRO A 90 4.17 0.63 -2.55
N ASP A 91 5.15 1.50 -2.30
CA ASP A 91 6.50 1.10 -1.92
C ASP A 91 6.47 0.16 -0.71
N ARG A 92 7.20 -0.95 -0.81
CA ARG A 92 7.28 -1.96 0.26
C ARG A 92 8.05 -1.38 1.45
N ILE A 93 7.41 -1.27 2.61
CA ILE A 93 7.98 -0.69 3.83
C ILE A 93 8.43 -1.77 4.82
N PHE A 94 7.62 -2.79 5.05
CA PHE A 94 7.95 -3.89 5.97
C PHE A 94 7.82 -5.24 5.28
N GLU A 95 8.72 -6.15 5.61
CA GLU A 95 8.54 -7.59 5.38
C GLU A 95 8.47 -8.27 6.73
N LEU A 96 7.50 -9.17 6.89
CA LEU A 96 7.25 -9.85 8.14
C LEU A 96 6.90 -11.33 7.96
N GLU A 97 7.23 -12.12 8.97
CA GLU A 97 6.81 -13.51 9.10
C GLU A 97 5.71 -13.61 10.18
N ILE A 98 4.55 -14.11 9.76
CA ILE A 98 3.44 -14.46 10.66
C ILE A 98 3.53 -15.95 10.95
N SER A 99 3.54 -16.32 12.22
CA SER A 99 3.64 -17.73 12.64
C SER A 99 2.74 -18.04 13.82
N ARG A 100 2.32 -19.30 13.94
CA ARG A 100 1.52 -19.77 15.07
C ARG A 100 2.44 -20.48 16.11
N PRO A 101 2.50 -20.02 17.38
CA PRO A 101 3.25 -20.72 18.42
C PRO A 101 2.63 -22.09 18.74
N CYS A 102 3.47 -23.08 19.10
CA CYS A 102 3.18 -24.50 19.43
C CYS A 102 3.36 -25.54 18.30
N SER A 103 3.09 -26.83 18.61
CA SER A 103 3.53 -28.09 17.96
C SER A 103 3.17 -28.30 16.48
N PHE A 104 2.65 -27.28 15.79
CA PHE A 104 2.49 -27.28 14.32
C PHE A 104 3.76 -26.81 13.59
N GLY A 105 4.75 -26.23 14.30
CA GLY A 105 6.12 -26.01 13.83
C GLY A 105 6.25 -25.10 12.60
N ALA A 106 7.48 -24.90 12.12
CA ALA A 106 7.87 -23.99 11.02
C ALA A 106 7.11 -24.16 9.68
N ASN A 107 6.20 -25.12 9.56
CA ASN A 107 5.42 -25.41 8.34
C ASN A 107 4.11 -24.62 8.25
N THR A 108 3.81 -23.75 9.22
CA THR A 108 2.62 -22.89 9.22
C THR A 108 2.96 -21.42 9.39
N SER A 109 4.13 -20.99 8.92
CA SER A 109 4.43 -19.56 8.82
C SER A 109 4.08 -19.02 7.43
N ALA A 110 3.84 -17.72 7.36
CA ALA A 110 3.54 -17.02 6.13
C ALA A 110 4.30 -15.69 6.10
N THR A 111 4.92 -15.39 4.96
CA THR A 111 5.54 -14.08 4.72
C THR A 111 4.50 -13.09 4.23
N LEU A 112 4.53 -11.86 4.74
CA LEU A 112 3.69 -10.75 4.31
C LEU A 112 4.54 -9.49 4.10
N THR A 113 4.19 -8.71 3.09
CA THR A 113 4.81 -7.41 2.82
C THR A 113 3.80 -6.31 3.08
N LEU A 114 4.18 -5.26 3.81
CA LEU A 114 3.35 -4.10 4.09
C LEU A 114 3.87 -2.86 3.33
N PRO A 115 2.99 -1.96 2.87
CA PRO A 115 1.54 -2.00 3.02
C PRO A 115 0.89 -3.12 2.17
N ALA A 116 -0.09 -3.78 2.78
CA ALA A 116 -0.88 -4.86 2.20
C ALA A 116 -2.36 -4.48 2.12
N THR A 117 -3.04 -5.04 1.13
CA THR A 117 -4.50 -4.95 1.03
C THR A 117 -5.19 -5.79 2.13
N PRO A 118 -6.47 -5.52 2.44
CA PRO A 118 -7.24 -6.34 3.36
C PRO A 118 -7.16 -7.84 3.07
N TYR A 119 -7.32 -8.25 1.80
CA TYR A 119 -7.26 -9.67 1.46
C TYR A 119 -5.85 -10.25 1.40
N GLU A 120 -4.80 -9.47 1.12
CA GLU A 120 -3.41 -9.91 1.29
C GLU A 120 -3.11 -10.26 2.76
N ILE A 121 -3.61 -9.45 3.71
CA ILE A 121 -3.49 -9.74 5.16
C ILE A 121 -4.26 -11.03 5.52
N LEU A 122 -5.53 -11.12 5.11
CA LEU A 122 -6.35 -12.31 5.40
C LEU A 122 -5.76 -13.58 4.78
N ASP A 123 -5.15 -13.49 3.60
CA ASP A 123 -4.46 -14.60 2.96
C ASP A 123 -3.21 -15.06 3.72
N ALA A 124 -2.40 -14.12 4.21
CA ALA A 124 -1.25 -14.44 5.05
C ALA A 124 -1.67 -15.11 6.36
N LEU A 125 -2.75 -14.63 7.00
CA LEU A 125 -3.32 -15.26 8.19
C LEU A 125 -3.86 -16.67 7.91
N ASP A 126 -4.53 -16.87 6.76
CA ASP A 126 -5.00 -18.18 6.31
C ASP A 126 -3.84 -19.18 6.15
N LYS A 127 -2.74 -18.74 5.52
CA LYS A 127 -1.50 -19.52 5.34
C LYS A 127 -0.80 -19.80 6.65
N ALA A 128 -0.80 -18.84 7.57
CA ALA A 128 -0.25 -18.99 8.92
C ALA A 128 -1.12 -19.85 9.86
N ARG A 129 -2.27 -20.36 9.39
CA ARG A 129 -3.25 -21.15 10.16
C ARG A 129 -3.86 -20.38 11.34
N VAL A 130 -4.02 -19.07 11.17
CA VAL A 130 -4.82 -18.23 12.07
C VAL A 130 -6.28 -18.31 11.61
N ILE A 131 -6.94 -19.39 12.01
CA ILE A 131 -8.28 -19.75 11.50
C ILE A 131 -9.43 -19.03 12.23
N ASP A 132 -9.16 -18.46 13.40
CA ASP A 132 -10.12 -17.69 14.19
C ASP A 132 -9.41 -16.62 15.04
N GLU A 133 -10.16 -15.63 15.50
CA GLU A 133 -9.67 -14.48 16.28
C GLU A 133 -9.07 -14.86 17.65
N ARG A 134 -9.32 -16.07 18.14
CA ARG A 134 -8.76 -16.57 19.42
C ARG A 134 -7.40 -17.21 19.21
N VAL A 135 -7.03 -17.52 17.96
CA VAL A 135 -5.70 -18.04 17.64
C VAL A 135 -4.67 -16.95 17.82
N ILE A 136 -3.84 -17.11 18.84
CA ILE A 136 -2.68 -16.27 19.06
C ILE A 136 -1.64 -16.59 17.98
N TYR A 137 -1.10 -15.56 17.36
CA TYR A 137 0.01 -15.64 16.43
C TYR A 137 1.14 -14.70 16.86
N SER A 138 2.35 -15.01 16.40
CA SER A 138 3.52 -14.14 16.48
C SER A 138 3.79 -13.48 15.14
N MET A 139 4.30 -12.26 15.19
CA MET A 139 4.74 -11.50 14.03
C MET A 139 6.19 -11.09 14.27
N GLU A 140 7.06 -11.35 13.29
CA GLU A 140 8.46 -10.95 13.31
C GLU A 140 8.76 -10.10 12.07
N ILE A 141 9.32 -8.91 12.26
CA ILE A 141 9.74 -8.04 11.14
C ILE A 141 11.10 -8.56 10.64
N THR A 142 11.13 -9.09 9.42
CA THR A 142 12.33 -9.66 8.81
C THR A 142 13.12 -8.61 8.03
N SER A 143 12.45 -7.57 7.52
CA SER A 143 13.09 -6.45 6.82
C SER A 143 12.23 -5.18 6.93
N CYS A 144 12.87 -4.02 6.87
CA CYS A 144 12.19 -2.72 6.79
C CYS A 144 12.98 -1.78 5.87
N LYS A 145 12.29 -0.98 5.04
CA LYS A 145 12.90 0.07 4.21
C LYS A 145 13.61 1.13 5.07
N LEU A 146 13.11 1.38 6.27
CA LEU A 146 13.70 2.27 7.27
C LEU A 146 14.42 1.43 8.33
N ASP A 147 15.69 1.10 8.08
CA ASP A 147 16.47 0.13 8.88
C ASP A 147 16.52 0.44 10.39
N TYR A 148 16.42 1.71 10.78
CA TYR A 148 16.43 2.13 12.19
C TYR A 148 15.10 1.85 12.92
N LEU A 149 13.98 1.76 12.21
CA LEU A 149 12.64 1.78 12.81
C LEU A 149 12.27 0.49 13.57
N PRO A 150 12.62 -0.73 13.10
CA PRO A 150 12.21 -1.97 13.77
C PRO A 150 12.62 -2.08 15.24
N GLN A 151 13.76 -1.50 15.62
CA GLN A 151 14.24 -1.55 17.01
C GLN A 151 13.40 -0.73 17.99
N PHE A 152 12.60 0.21 17.48
CA PHE A 152 11.72 1.07 18.26
C PHE A 152 10.28 0.59 18.29
N LEU A 153 9.94 -0.47 17.55
CA LEU A 153 8.60 -1.04 17.56
C LEU A 153 8.44 -2.04 18.70
N SER A 154 7.26 -2.04 19.34
CA SER A 154 6.93 -3.08 20.30
C SER A 154 6.75 -4.44 19.61
N PRO A 155 7.26 -5.56 20.16
CA PRO A 155 6.94 -6.90 19.66
C PRO A 155 5.45 -7.24 19.72
N SER A 156 4.68 -6.52 20.56
CA SER A 156 3.23 -6.69 20.70
C SER A 156 2.41 -5.79 19.77
N THR A 157 3.04 -5.18 18.77
CA THR A 157 2.38 -4.30 17.80
C THR A 157 1.28 -5.05 17.04
N ASN A 158 0.11 -4.43 16.90
CA ASN A 158 -0.99 -4.99 16.13
C ASN A 158 -0.67 -4.96 14.62
N LEU A 159 -0.96 -6.07 13.91
CA LEU A 159 -0.69 -6.20 12.48
C LEU A 159 -1.40 -5.11 11.63
N TYR A 160 -2.64 -4.75 11.96
CA TYR A 160 -3.41 -3.77 11.21
C TYR A 160 -2.90 -2.34 11.44
N GLU A 161 -2.49 -2.01 12.66
CA GLU A 161 -1.85 -0.72 12.96
C GLU A 161 -0.48 -0.61 12.29
N LEU A 162 0.30 -1.70 12.27
CA LEU A 162 1.57 -1.74 11.53
C LEU A 162 1.34 -1.57 10.03
N ASN A 163 0.30 -2.21 9.47
CA ASN A 163 -0.08 -2.00 8.07
C ASN A 163 -0.47 -0.55 7.79
N HIS A 164 -1.21 0.08 8.69
CA HIS A 164 -1.57 1.49 8.56
C HIS A 164 -0.35 2.40 8.61
N LEU A 165 0.59 2.17 9.55
CA LEU A 165 1.87 2.87 9.57
C LEU A 165 2.63 2.68 8.25
N ALA A 166 2.67 1.46 7.70
CA ALA A 166 3.30 1.18 6.41
C ALA A 166 2.66 1.98 5.27
N GLN A 167 1.32 2.07 5.23
CA GLN A 167 0.59 2.87 4.24
C GLN A 167 0.95 4.36 4.35
N ARG A 168 1.01 4.88 5.59
CA ARG A 168 1.42 6.26 5.84
C ARG A 168 2.84 6.52 5.36
N LEU A 169 3.80 5.67 5.75
CA LEU A 169 5.20 5.80 5.36
C LEU A 169 5.42 5.68 3.85
N ALA A 170 4.67 4.81 3.17
CA ALA A 170 4.74 4.67 1.71
C ALA A 170 4.21 5.91 0.96
N ALA A 171 3.36 6.72 1.60
CA ALA A 171 2.79 7.94 1.03
C ALA A 171 3.62 9.20 1.30
N LEU A 172 4.60 9.14 2.21
CA LEU A 172 5.46 10.28 2.53
C LEU A 172 6.48 10.52 1.40
N SER A 173 6.73 11.78 1.10
CA SER A 173 7.86 12.22 0.27
C SER A 173 9.20 11.97 0.97
N GLU A 174 10.31 12.01 0.23
CA GLU A 174 11.66 11.86 0.82
C GLU A 174 11.93 12.88 1.93
N TRP A 175 11.53 14.13 1.74
CA TRP A 175 11.67 15.18 2.76
C TRP A 175 10.83 14.87 4.02
N GLU A 176 9.61 14.37 3.85
CA GLU A 176 8.77 13.98 4.98
C GLU A 176 9.33 12.75 5.73
N LEU A 177 9.99 11.84 5.02
CA LEU A 177 10.69 10.70 5.63
C LEU A 177 11.90 11.15 6.46
N ASP A 178 12.68 12.12 5.97
CA ASP A 178 13.79 12.72 6.74
C ASP A 178 13.26 13.39 8.02
N CYS A 179 12.14 14.10 7.90
CA CYS A 179 11.46 14.69 9.05
C CYS A 179 10.96 13.63 10.03
N PHE A 180 10.35 12.56 9.53
CA PHE A 180 9.90 11.43 10.34
C PHE A 180 11.06 10.78 11.09
N GLU A 181 12.20 10.54 10.44
CA GLU A 181 13.40 10.02 11.10
C GLU A 181 13.86 10.93 12.24
N GLY A 182 13.93 12.25 11.99
CA GLY A 182 14.29 13.20 13.04
C GLY A 182 13.34 13.18 14.23
N MET A 183 12.02 13.15 14.00
CA MET A 183 11.01 13.05 15.07
C MET A 183 11.14 11.76 15.88
N VAL A 184 11.36 10.63 15.21
CA VAL A 184 11.61 9.34 15.87
C VAL A 184 12.86 9.43 16.73
N MET A 185 13.97 9.95 16.19
CA MET A 185 15.23 10.05 16.91
C MET A 185 15.14 11.00 18.11
N MET A 186 14.48 12.15 17.99
CA MET A 186 14.21 13.04 19.14
C MET A 186 13.44 12.31 20.25
N ASP A 187 12.40 11.56 19.90
CA ASP A 187 11.61 10.81 20.86
C ASP A 187 12.43 9.74 21.58
N THR A 188 13.29 9.03 20.85
CA THR A 188 14.17 8.01 21.43
C THR A 188 15.19 8.60 22.40
N VAL A 189 15.74 9.78 22.10
CA VAL A 189 16.67 10.48 23.00
C VAL A 189 15.96 10.91 24.29
N HIS A 190 14.71 11.37 24.19
CA HIS A 190 13.91 11.76 25.35
C HIS A 190 13.45 10.57 26.21
N THR A 191 13.29 9.39 25.61
CA THR A 191 12.76 8.18 26.27
C THR A 191 13.82 7.13 26.60
N ASP A 192 15.11 7.48 26.49
CA ASP A 192 16.25 6.56 26.70
C ASP A 192 16.13 5.29 25.84
N TYR A 193 15.79 5.49 24.56
CA TYR A 193 15.62 4.46 23.54
C TYR A 193 14.56 3.39 23.87
N ALA A 194 13.53 3.77 24.64
CA ALA A 194 12.37 2.91 24.86
C ALA A 194 11.57 2.68 23.56
N PRO A 195 10.85 1.55 23.42
CA PRO A 195 9.94 1.34 22.30
C PRO A 195 8.87 2.44 22.22
N ILE A 196 8.60 2.90 20.99
CA ILE A 196 7.62 3.92 20.67
C ILE A 196 6.30 3.23 20.31
N ALA A 197 5.20 3.73 20.86
CA ALA A 197 3.87 3.25 20.51
C ALA A 197 3.59 3.53 19.02
N VAL A 198 3.01 2.57 18.30
CA VAL A 198 2.69 2.72 16.87
C VAL A 198 1.71 3.86 16.61
N GLU A 199 0.77 4.11 17.52
CA GLU A 199 -0.08 5.30 17.49
C GLU A 199 0.72 6.61 17.40
N ARG A 200 1.79 6.73 18.20
CA ARG A 200 2.66 7.91 18.19
C ARG A 200 3.43 8.04 16.88
N LEU A 201 3.93 6.93 16.34
CA LEU A 201 4.59 6.90 15.03
C LEU A 201 3.62 7.32 13.91
N ILE A 202 2.38 6.82 13.90
CA ILE A 202 1.36 7.21 12.93
C ILE A 202 1.09 8.71 13.02
N ASN A 203 0.91 9.24 14.24
CA ASN A 203 0.69 10.67 14.46
C ASN A 203 1.90 11.54 14.03
N MET A 204 3.14 11.06 14.16
CA MET A 204 4.32 11.73 13.59
C MET A 204 4.22 11.84 12.06
N THR A 205 3.68 10.83 11.35
CA THR A 205 3.47 10.91 9.88
C THR A 205 2.45 11.98 9.44
N HIS A 206 1.71 12.58 10.37
CA HIS A 206 0.80 13.70 10.12
C HIS A 206 1.38 15.05 10.58
N SER A 207 2.54 15.05 11.23
CA SER A 207 3.09 16.20 11.96
C SER A 207 4.41 16.70 11.35
N THR A 208 4.63 16.47 10.06
CA THR A 208 5.84 16.87 9.33
C THR A 208 5.89 18.37 9.00
N ALA A 209 4.77 19.09 9.07
CA ALA A 209 4.68 20.49 8.64
C ALA A 209 5.55 21.47 9.46
N ASP A 210 5.75 21.18 10.76
CA ASP A 210 6.57 22.01 11.67
C ASP A 210 8.02 21.49 11.82
N CYS A 211 8.42 20.58 10.94
CA CYS A 211 9.78 20.04 10.89
C CYS A 211 10.66 20.85 9.94
N GLN A 212 11.92 21.03 10.32
CA GLN A 212 12.95 21.63 9.47
C GLN A 212 14.17 20.70 9.41
N VAL A 213 14.74 20.58 8.22
CA VAL A 213 15.92 19.74 7.95
C VAL A 213 17.03 20.61 7.39
N VAL A 214 18.19 20.57 8.04
CA VAL A 214 19.43 21.21 7.61
C VAL A 214 20.36 20.12 7.07
N TYR A 215 20.28 19.86 5.76
CA TYR A 215 21.00 18.78 5.09
C TYR A 215 22.53 18.89 5.17
N GLU A 216 23.07 20.10 5.37
CA GLU A 216 24.51 20.34 5.40
C GLU A 216 25.12 20.13 6.80
N ALA A 217 24.28 20.00 7.83
CA ALA A 217 24.71 19.92 9.21
C ALA A 217 24.70 18.47 9.73
N HIS A 218 25.88 17.90 9.95
CA HIS A 218 26.05 16.54 10.51
C HIS A 218 26.78 16.52 11.86
N ASP A 219 27.23 17.67 12.33
CA ASP A 219 27.85 17.86 13.63
C ASP A 219 27.66 19.31 14.10
N ASN A 220 28.02 19.60 15.34
CA ASN A 220 27.90 20.95 15.88
C ASN A 220 28.76 21.99 15.12
N GLU A 221 29.84 21.59 14.45
CA GLU A 221 30.69 22.53 13.70
C GLU A 221 30.00 22.97 12.40
N SER A 222 29.48 22.02 11.62
CA SER A 222 28.70 22.26 10.40
C SER A 222 27.38 22.97 10.69
N LEU A 223 26.71 22.62 11.80
CA LEU A 223 25.54 23.35 12.27
C LEU A 223 25.89 24.80 12.59
N GLY A 224 26.96 25.05 13.34
CA GLY A 224 27.37 26.42 13.66
C GLY A 224 27.69 27.29 12.44
N LYS A 225 28.27 26.69 11.39
CA LYS A 225 28.49 27.36 10.09
C LYS A 225 27.17 27.72 9.42
N PHE A 226 26.23 26.77 9.34
CA PHE A 226 24.91 27.02 8.77
C PHE A 226 24.19 28.20 9.45
N TYR A 227 24.21 28.26 10.78
CA TYR A 227 23.57 29.35 11.52
C TYR A 227 24.24 30.70 11.29
N GLU A 228 25.57 30.74 11.17
CA GLU A 228 26.29 31.97 10.85
C GLU A 228 26.00 32.44 9.41
N GLU A 229 26.13 31.54 8.42
CA GLU A 229 25.92 31.86 7.00
C GLU A 229 24.49 32.34 6.69
N ASN A 230 23.50 31.85 7.43
CA ASN A 230 22.10 32.26 7.30
C ASN A 230 21.71 33.45 8.20
N GLY A 231 22.65 34.02 8.97
CA GLY A 231 22.40 35.17 9.84
C GLY A 231 21.49 34.86 11.04
N PHE A 232 21.45 33.60 11.49
CA PHE A 232 20.64 33.17 12.64
C PHE A 232 21.32 33.38 13.99
N VAL A 233 22.51 33.97 14.01
CA VAL A 233 23.24 34.35 15.23
C VAL A 233 23.32 35.88 15.33
N PRO A 234 22.37 36.54 16.00
CA PRO A 234 22.28 38.01 16.07
C PRO A 234 23.57 38.67 16.59
N GLU A 235 24.29 38.01 17.49
CA GLU A 235 25.55 38.49 18.05
C GLU A 235 26.65 38.68 17.01
N LEU A 236 26.59 37.94 15.89
CA LEU A 236 27.58 37.99 14.81
C LEU A 236 27.26 39.06 13.76
N GLU A 237 26.02 39.55 13.66
CA GLU A 237 25.62 40.59 12.68
C GLU A 237 26.44 41.88 12.80
N THR A 238 26.91 42.18 14.01
CA THR A 238 27.67 43.41 14.31
C THR A 238 29.19 43.25 14.13
N LEU A 239 29.67 42.04 13.84
CA LEU A 239 31.09 41.74 13.75
C LEU A 239 31.63 41.87 12.30
N PRO A 240 32.86 42.37 12.10
CA PRO A 240 33.47 42.37 10.78
C PRO A 240 33.78 40.95 10.29
N GLU A 241 33.45 40.65 9.02
CA GLU A 241 33.68 39.35 8.36
C GLU A 241 35.13 38.81 8.51
N LYS A 242 36.11 39.70 8.67
CA LYS A 242 37.53 39.32 8.88
C LYS A 242 37.74 38.47 10.14
N VAL A 243 36.80 38.49 11.08
CA VAL A 243 36.85 37.73 12.34
C VAL A 243 36.26 36.32 12.19
N PHE A 244 35.46 36.08 11.15
CA PHE A 244 34.73 34.81 10.97
C PHE A 244 35.64 33.58 10.89
N PRO A 245 36.84 33.64 10.27
CA PRO A 245 37.79 32.51 10.30
C PRO A 245 38.32 32.14 11.69
N TRP A 246 38.07 32.96 12.72
CA TRP A 246 38.50 32.73 14.10
C TRP A 246 37.35 32.37 15.04
N LEU A 247 36.11 32.25 14.53
CA LEU A 247 34.97 31.80 15.31
C LEU A 247 35.05 30.30 15.60
N ASP A 248 34.57 29.91 16.77
CA ASP A 248 34.41 28.52 17.16
C ASP A 248 33.01 28.04 16.76
N TYR A 249 32.86 27.60 15.51
CA TYR A 249 31.59 27.12 14.98
C TYR A 249 31.06 25.92 15.75
N GLY A 250 31.94 25.06 16.28
CA GLY A 250 31.54 23.93 17.12
C GLY A 250 30.83 24.37 18.40
N LYS A 251 31.28 25.47 19.02
CA LYS A 251 30.60 26.05 20.18
C LYS A 251 29.27 26.69 19.79
N ILE A 252 29.23 27.44 18.69
CA ILE A 252 28.00 28.09 18.19
C ILE A 252 26.93 27.03 17.91
N GLY A 253 27.23 26.02 17.10
CA GLY A 253 26.24 24.99 16.76
C GLY A 253 25.84 24.15 17.96
N LYS A 254 26.74 23.92 18.93
CA LYS A 254 26.34 23.25 20.18
C LYS A 254 25.32 24.08 20.97
N GLU A 255 25.51 25.39 21.07
CA GLU A 255 24.58 26.27 21.77
C GLU A 255 23.19 26.29 21.11
N MET A 256 23.15 26.31 19.77
CA MET A 256 21.89 26.21 19.02
C MET A 256 21.23 24.83 19.20
N HIS A 257 22.01 23.76 19.06
CA HIS A 257 21.53 22.39 19.23
C HIS A 257 20.96 22.13 20.64
N ASP A 258 21.66 22.55 21.69
CA ASP A 258 21.20 22.43 23.08
C ASP A 258 19.95 23.30 23.35
N GLY A 259 19.79 24.41 22.61
CA GLY A 259 18.67 25.34 22.76
C GLY A 259 17.39 24.89 22.04
N GLU A 260 17.52 24.28 20.87
CA GLU A 260 16.39 23.87 20.04
C GLU A 260 15.95 22.42 20.28
N GLY A 261 16.86 21.57 20.76
CA GLY A 261 16.55 20.16 21.04
C GLY A 261 16.38 19.29 19.79
N GLY A 262 16.86 19.74 18.63
CA GLY A 262 16.92 18.92 17.42
C GLY A 262 17.92 17.75 17.52
N VAL A 263 18.04 16.97 16.45
CA VAL A 263 18.87 15.75 16.41
C VAL A 263 19.63 15.63 15.10
N PHE A 264 20.83 15.08 15.14
CA PHE A 264 21.59 14.72 13.95
C PHE A 264 21.18 13.35 13.44
N THR A 265 20.75 13.28 12.18
CA THR A 265 20.46 12.06 11.42
C THR A 265 21.48 11.89 10.29
N PRO A 266 21.51 10.73 9.60
CA PRO A 266 22.33 10.56 8.41
C PRO A 266 22.02 11.59 7.30
N SER A 267 20.77 12.07 7.23
CA SER A 267 20.33 13.07 6.24
C SER A 267 20.68 14.51 6.63
N GLY A 268 20.93 14.83 7.91
CA GLY A 268 21.27 16.17 8.36
C GLY A 268 20.80 16.46 9.78
N TYR A 269 20.72 17.74 10.15
CA TYR A 269 20.17 18.16 11.43
C TYR A 269 18.67 18.41 11.30
N VAL A 270 17.87 17.73 12.10
CA VAL A 270 16.42 17.87 12.09
C VAL A 270 15.97 18.57 13.37
N VAL A 271 15.02 19.49 13.27
CA VAL A 271 14.34 20.12 14.41
C VAL A 271 12.83 20.06 14.20
N GLN A 272 12.07 19.74 15.24
CA GLN A 272 10.61 19.80 15.25
C GLN A 272 10.16 20.84 16.28
N ASN A 273 9.54 21.91 15.79
CA ASN A 273 9.10 23.03 16.64
C ASN A 273 7.61 22.95 17.02
N GLY A 274 6.85 22.04 16.40
CA GLY A 274 5.42 21.83 16.62
C GLY A 274 5.12 20.67 17.58
N GLU A 275 3.87 20.60 18.02
CA GLU A 275 3.36 19.43 18.74
C GLU A 275 2.97 18.32 17.76
N ILE A 276 3.19 17.07 18.14
CA ILE A 276 2.70 15.93 17.35
C ILE A 276 1.17 15.88 17.48
N ALA A 277 0.48 16.10 16.35
CA ALA A 277 -0.96 16.10 16.29
C ALA A 277 -1.52 14.70 16.57
N GLN A 278 -2.48 14.59 17.48
CA GLN A 278 -3.16 13.34 17.81
C GLN A 278 -4.35 13.13 16.86
N THR A 279 -4.07 12.85 15.60
CA THR A 279 -5.09 12.61 14.56
C THR A 279 -5.57 11.16 14.50
N TYR A 280 -4.74 10.23 14.97
CA TYR A 280 -4.99 8.80 15.00
C TYR A 280 -5.04 8.28 16.45
N GLN A 281 -5.99 7.39 16.73
CA GLN A 281 -6.10 6.68 18.01
C GLN A 281 -5.90 5.18 17.81
N SER A 282 -5.26 4.52 18.78
CA SER A 282 -5.04 3.08 18.70
C SER A 282 -6.36 2.32 18.54
N GLY A 283 -6.37 1.39 17.58
CA GLY A 283 -7.55 0.62 17.19
C GLY A 283 -8.29 1.15 15.96
N ASP A 284 -8.08 2.40 15.53
CA ASP A 284 -8.79 2.99 14.37
C ASP A 284 -8.49 2.26 13.06
N ALA A 285 -7.32 1.61 12.97
CA ALA A 285 -6.91 0.83 11.80
C ALA A 285 -7.40 -0.62 11.82
N ILE A 286 -7.95 -1.11 12.94
CA ILE A 286 -8.39 -2.50 13.06
C ILE A 286 -9.69 -2.67 12.29
N LEU A 287 -9.66 -3.55 11.29
CA LEU A 287 -10.87 -3.90 10.55
C LEU A 287 -11.87 -4.59 11.49
N THR A 288 -13.03 -3.96 11.70
CA THR A 288 -14.10 -4.53 12.52
C THR A 288 -14.86 -5.64 11.81
N GLU A 289 -14.90 -5.61 10.48
CA GLU A 289 -15.58 -6.58 9.64
C GLU A 289 -14.70 -6.91 8.42
N LYS A 290 -14.90 -8.10 7.85
CA LYS A 290 -14.26 -8.45 6.57
C LYS A 290 -14.79 -7.53 5.48
N PRO A 291 -14.01 -7.25 4.43
CA PRO A 291 -14.52 -6.56 3.26
C PRO A 291 -15.76 -7.27 2.71
N ASP A 292 -16.74 -6.49 2.27
CA ASP A 292 -18.01 -6.96 1.70
C ASP A 292 -17.91 -7.27 0.19
N TYR A 293 -16.84 -6.83 -0.46
CA TYR A 293 -16.50 -7.15 -1.84
C TYR A 293 -15.65 -8.43 -1.96
N THR A 294 -15.74 -9.11 -3.11
CA THR A 294 -14.82 -10.19 -3.50
C THR A 294 -13.68 -9.72 -4.37
N VAL A 295 -13.91 -8.68 -5.19
CA VAL A 295 -12.91 -8.03 -6.03
C VAL A 295 -13.16 -6.53 -5.96
N LEU A 296 -12.11 -5.75 -5.74
CA LEU A 296 -12.15 -4.29 -5.76
C LEU A 296 -11.43 -3.80 -7.01
N LEU A 297 -12.11 -3.01 -7.82
CA LEU A 297 -11.56 -2.43 -9.04
C LEU A 297 -11.36 -0.93 -8.87
N HIS A 298 -10.23 -0.44 -9.34
CA HIS A 298 -9.99 0.97 -9.64
C HIS A 298 -10.35 1.20 -11.11
N VAL A 299 -11.23 2.17 -11.34
CA VAL A 299 -11.74 2.53 -12.66
C VAL A 299 -11.18 3.89 -13.04
N THR A 300 -10.66 4.03 -14.24
CA THR A 300 -10.15 5.29 -14.77
C THR A 300 -10.67 5.54 -16.18
N LYS A 301 -10.66 6.79 -16.63
CA LYS A 301 -10.98 7.10 -18.03
C LYS A 301 -9.81 6.74 -18.95
N ARG A 302 -10.07 5.94 -19.98
CA ARG A 302 -9.11 5.48 -20.99
C ARG A 302 -9.08 6.46 -22.15
N PHE A 303 -8.39 7.59 -22.00
CA PHE A 303 -8.08 8.45 -23.15
C PHE A 303 -6.63 8.25 -23.62
N PHE A 304 -6.49 8.16 -24.95
CA PHE A 304 -5.20 8.27 -25.64
C PHE A 304 -4.49 9.54 -25.19
N GLU A 305 -3.25 9.40 -24.75
CA GLU A 305 -2.35 10.47 -24.27
C GLU A 305 -2.51 11.77 -25.06
N ALA A 306 -3.23 12.73 -24.48
CA ALA A 306 -3.03 14.14 -24.79
C ALA A 306 -2.09 14.68 -23.71
N PRO A 307 -0.87 15.14 -24.04
CA PRO A 307 0.04 15.65 -23.04
C PRO A 307 -0.55 16.92 -22.42
N GLY A 308 -0.87 16.87 -21.12
CA GLY A 308 -1.32 18.02 -20.33
C GLY A 308 -2.64 17.88 -19.55
N ASP A 309 -3.26 16.70 -19.47
CA ASP A 309 -4.45 16.46 -18.63
C ASP A 309 -4.06 15.74 -17.32
N ASP A 310 -3.84 16.51 -16.25
CA ASP A 310 -3.40 16.01 -14.92
C ASP A 310 -4.56 15.65 -13.96
N GLN A 311 -5.76 15.38 -14.49
CA GLN A 311 -6.89 14.91 -13.68
C GLN A 311 -7.51 13.66 -14.31
N GLN A 312 -6.85 12.52 -14.09
CA GLN A 312 -7.44 11.23 -14.39
C GLN A 312 -8.58 10.98 -13.39
N LEU A 313 -9.82 11.30 -13.79
CA LEU A 313 -10.99 10.94 -13.01
C LEU A 313 -10.93 9.44 -12.72
N SER A 314 -11.10 9.09 -11.44
CA SER A 314 -11.05 7.72 -11.00
C SER A 314 -12.19 7.41 -10.05
N ALA A 315 -12.65 6.17 -10.11
CA ALA A 315 -13.72 5.63 -9.29
C ALA A 315 -13.30 4.28 -8.71
N VAL A 316 -13.98 3.86 -7.66
CA VAL A 316 -13.79 2.53 -7.07
C VAL A 316 -15.07 1.74 -7.28
N MET A 317 -14.93 0.48 -7.69
CA MET A 317 -16.05 -0.42 -7.93
C MET A 317 -15.83 -1.76 -7.25
N GLU A 318 -16.81 -2.13 -6.44
CA GLU A 318 -16.86 -3.39 -5.72
C GLU A 318 -17.59 -4.47 -6.53
N PHE A 319 -17.02 -5.66 -6.57
CA PHE A 319 -17.62 -6.84 -7.18
C PHE A 319 -17.99 -7.89 -6.13
N PRO A 320 -19.12 -8.61 -6.28
CA PRO A 320 -20.00 -8.63 -7.45
C PRO A 320 -20.84 -7.36 -7.65
N ALA A 321 -20.64 -6.66 -8.76
CA ALA A 321 -21.26 -5.36 -9.03
C ALA A 321 -22.63 -5.53 -9.70
N SER A 322 -23.56 -4.64 -9.40
CA SER A 322 -24.78 -4.47 -10.19
C SER A 322 -24.50 -3.68 -11.48
N GLU A 323 -25.36 -3.81 -12.50
CA GLU A 323 -25.29 -2.92 -13.68
C GLU A 323 -25.40 -1.44 -13.29
N THR A 324 -26.14 -1.14 -12.23
CA THR A 324 -26.22 0.22 -11.69
C THR A 324 -24.89 0.71 -11.12
N ALA A 325 -24.11 -0.15 -10.47
CA ALA A 325 -22.78 0.21 -9.97
C ALA A 325 -21.79 0.46 -11.12
N LEU A 326 -21.86 -0.33 -12.19
CA LEU A 326 -21.08 -0.08 -13.41
C LEU A 326 -21.38 1.30 -14.00
N GLN A 327 -22.67 1.64 -14.15
CA GLN A 327 -23.07 2.94 -14.68
C GLN A 327 -22.65 4.12 -13.78
N MET A 328 -22.68 3.95 -12.46
CA MET A 328 -22.22 4.97 -11.51
C MET A 328 -20.72 5.23 -11.66
N ALA A 329 -19.89 4.18 -11.65
CA ALA A 329 -18.45 4.34 -11.81
C ALA A 329 -18.08 4.95 -13.18
N MET A 330 -18.78 4.55 -14.25
CA MET A 330 -18.60 5.16 -15.58
C MET A 330 -18.91 6.66 -15.54
N SER A 331 -20.00 7.06 -14.88
CA SER A 331 -20.37 8.47 -14.74
C SER A 331 -19.34 9.26 -13.92
N GLU A 332 -18.73 8.66 -12.89
CA GLU A 332 -17.70 9.30 -12.07
C GLU A 332 -16.41 9.53 -12.85
N VAL A 333 -16.06 8.61 -13.75
CA VAL A 333 -14.92 8.77 -14.66
C VAL A 333 -15.28 9.47 -15.97
N ASP A 334 -16.50 10.03 -16.08
CA ASP A 334 -17.02 10.70 -17.28
C ASP A 334 -16.94 9.82 -18.57
N ALA A 335 -16.98 8.51 -18.41
CA ALA A 335 -17.06 7.54 -19.51
C ALA A 335 -18.51 7.36 -19.97
N ILE A 336 -18.72 7.36 -21.28
CA ILE A 336 -20.03 7.17 -21.90
C ILE A 336 -20.30 5.69 -22.14
N VAL A 337 -19.25 4.93 -22.45
CA VAL A 337 -19.31 3.49 -22.73
C VAL A 337 -18.24 2.72 -21.94
N PRO A 338 -18.44 1.44 -21.59
CA PRO A 338 -17.48 0.67 -20.80
C PRO A 338 -16.08 0.58 -21.44
N GLU A 339 -15.99 0.65 -22.76
CA GLU A 339 -14.72 0.60 -23.50
C GLU A 339 -13.86 1.86 -23.29
N GLU A 340 -14.46 2.95 -22.83
CA GLU A 340 -13.75 4.17 -22.41
C GLU A 340 -13.23 4.07 -20.97
N CYS A 341 -13.46 2.95 -20.28
CA CYS A 341 -12.93 2.70 -18.93
C CYS A 341 -11.67 1.83 -18.99
N GLY A 342 -10.66 2.21 -18.22
CA GLY A 342 -9.59 1.33 -17.78
C GLY A 342 -9.96 0.74 -16.43
N PHE A 343 -9.85 -0.58 -16.28
CA PHE A 343 -10.11 -1.26 -15.02
C PHE A 343 -8.84 -1.94 -14.53
N ILE A 344 -8.51 -1.75 -13.26
CA ILE A 344 -7.39 -2.39 -12.57
C ILE A 344 -7.92 -3.04 -11.30
N ALA A 345 -7.66 -4.32 -11.08
CA ALA A 345 -7.97 -4.94 -9.80
C ALA A 345 -6.95 -4.50 -8.76
N VAL A 346 -7.44 -3.89 -7.67
CA VAL A 346 -6.61 -3.41 -6.56
C VAL A 346 -6.64 -4.37 -5.37
N ASP A 347 -7.73 -5.11 -5.18
CA ASP A 347 -7.84 -6.11 -4.12
C ASP A 347 -8.75 -7.27 -4.54
N CYS A 348 -8.52 -8.45 -3.99
CA CYS A 348 -9.28 -9.66 -4.32
C CYS A 348 -9.25 -10.67 -3.17
N ILE A 349 -10.40 -11.29 -2.86
CA ILE A 349 -10.54 -12.34 -1.83
C ILE A 349 -9.59 -13.52 -2.04
N VAL A 350 -9.10 -13.67 -3.26
CA VAL A 350 -7.98 -14.53 -3.62
C VAL A 350 -6.88 -13.67 -4.26
N PRO A 351 -5.91 -13.15 -3.47
CA PRO A 351 -4.91 -12.20 -3.96
C PRO A 351 -4.10 -12.67 -5.17
N ARG A 352 -3.89 -14.00 -5.31
CA ARG A 352 -3.22 -14.59 -6.48
C ARG A 352 -3.94 -14.31 -7.81
N LEU A 353 -5.22 -13.96 -7.78
CA LEU A 353 -6.01 -13.66 -8.98
C LEU A 353 -5.96 -12.17 -9.36
N THR A 354 -5.48 -11.27 -8.50
CA THR A 354 -5.53 -9.81 -8.73
C THR A 354 -4.89 -9.42 -10.07
N GLU A 355 -3.64 -9.82 -10.33
CA GLU A 355 -2.96 -9.53 -11.60
C GLU A 355 -3.68 -10.18 -12.80
N LYS A 356 -4.13 -11.44 -12.65
CA LYS A 356 -4.86 -12.15 -13.73
C LYS A 356 -6.20 -11.49 -14.07
N ILE A 357 -6.88 -10.91 -13.09
CA ILE A 357 -8.11 -10.15 -13.28
C ILE A 357 -7.79 -8.86 -14.03
N THR A 358 -6.76 -8.12 -13.62
CA THR A 358 -6.30 -6.93 -14.34
C THR A 358 -5.96 -7.25 -15.80
N ASP A 359 -5.17 -8.29 -16.06
CA ASP A 359 -4.84 -8.73 -17.42
C ASP A 359 -6.10 -9.04 -18.25
N ALA A 360 -7.06 -9.75 -17.66
CA ALA A 360 -8.31 -10.09 -18.35
C ALA A 360 -9.16 -8.85 -18.68
N LEU A 361 -9.17 -7.85 -17.78
CA LEU A 361 -9.88 -6.59 -17.96
C LEU A 361 -9.25 -5.73 -19.07
N GLU A 362 -7.93 -5.78 -19.24
CA GLU A 362 -7.26 -5.10 -20.36
C GLU A 362 -7.76 -5.57 -21.73
N TYR A 363 -8.15 -6.85 -21.83
CA TYR A 363 -8.72 -7.46 -23.04
C TYR A 363 -10.26 -7.41 -23.10
N GLY A 364 -10.92 -6.72 -22.18
CA GLY A 364 -12.37 -6.55 -22.17
C GLY A 364 -13.17 -7.75 -21.64
N ASN A 365 -12.55 -8.68 -20.92
CA ASN A 365 -13.23 -9.86 -20.36
C ASN A 365 -13.96 -9.56 -19.04
N LEU A 366 -14.74 -8.47 -19.00
CA LEU A 366 -15.48 -8.04 -17.81
C LEU A 366 -16.51 -9.09 -17.35
N ASP A 367 -17.14 -9.78 -18.30
CA ASP A 367 -18.14 -10.83 -18.00
C ASP A 367 -17.52 -12.01 -17.23
N THR A 368 -16.33 -12.48 -17.64
CA THR A 368 -15.61 -13.55 -16.93
C THR A 368 -15.24 -13.12 -15.51
N VAL A 369 -14.81 -11.87 -15.32
CA VAL A 369 -14.50 -11.31 -14.00
C VAL A 369 -15.77 -11.22 -13.14
N ARG A 370 -16.90 -10.84 -13.74
CA ARG A 370 -18.20 -10.81 -13.07
C ARG A 370 -18.61 -12.20 -12.61
N ASP A 371 -18.57 -13.19 -13.50
CA ASP A 371 -18.93 -14.57 -13.18
C ASP A 371 -18.02 -15.16 -12.09
N LEU A 372 -16.72 -14.88 -12.17
CA LEU A 372 -15.76 -15.27 -11.15
C LEU A 372 -16.07 -14.63 -9.80
N SER A 373 -16.28 -13.31 -9.75
CA SER A 373 -16.62 -12.62 -8.50
C SER A 373 -17.89 -13.18 -7.85
N ALA A 374 -18.92 -13.48 -8.65
CA ALA A 374 -20.16 -14.07 -8.15
C ALA A 374 -19.94 -15.50 -7.61
N GLN A 375 -19.10 -16.30 -8.27
CA GLN A 375 -18.77 -17.63 -7.79
C GLN A 375 -17.90 -17.57 -6.52
N LEU A 376 -16.96 -16.63 -6.43
CA LEU A 376 -16.17 -16.40 -5.22
C LEU A 376 -17.07 -15.97 -4.06
N GLN A 377 -18.09 -15.15 -4.29
CA GLN A 377 -19.04 -14.77 -3.25
C GLN A 377 -19.78 -16.01 -2.71
N ARG A 378 -20.30 -16.85 -3.61
CA ARG A 378 -20.96 -18.12 -3.20
C ARG A 378 -20.03 -19.01 -2.38
N LEU A 379 -18.78 -19.17 -2.82
CA LEU A 379 -17.78 -19.92 -2.07
C LEU A 379 -17.46 -19.30 -0.72
N ASN A 380 -17.45 -17.97 -0.61
CA ASN A 380 -17.22 -17.28 0.65
C ASN A 380 -18.36 -17.58 1.64
N ASP A 381 -19.61 -17.48 1.19
CA ASP A 381 -20.79 -17.77 1.99
C ASP A 381 -20.82 -19.24 2.48
N GLU A 382 -20.30 -20.17 1.66
CA GLU A 382 -20.21 -21.60 1.98
C GLU A 382 -18.92 -21.98 2.76
N GLY A 383 -18.00 -21.04 2.97
CA GLY A 383 -16.70 -21.30 3.60
C GLY A 383 -15.70 -22.10 2.73
N GLY A 384 -15.92 -22.16 1.42
CA GLY A 384 -15.11 -22.88 0.43
C GLY A 384 -13.87 -22.14 -0.08
N ILE A 385 -13.71 -20.85 0.22
CA ILE A 385 -12.57 -20.04 -0.24
C ILE A 385 -11.20 -20.66 0.10
N PRO A 386 -10.93 -21.15 1.33
CA PRO A 386 -9.62 -21.75 1.63
C PRO A 386 -9.31 -22.97 0.75
N ALA A 387 -10.29 -23.83 0.46
CA ALA A 387 -10.11 -24.98 -0.42
C ALA A 387 -9.82 -24.54 -1.87
N TYR A 388 -10.51 -23.50 -2.33
CA TYR A 388 -10.26 -22.92 -3.66
C TYR A 388 -8.86 -22.31 -3.78
N LYS A 389 -8.39 -21.55 -2.76
CA LYS A 389 -7.01 -21.03 -2.72
C LYS A 389 -5.97 -22.16 -2.81
N ALA A 390 -6.19 -23.26 -2.07
CA ALA A 390 -5.35 -24.45 -2.13
C ALA A 390 -5.36 -25.14 -3.50
N MET A 391 -6.54 -25.19 -4.16
CA MET A 391 -6.65 -25.72 -5.52
C MET A 391 -5.86 -24.86 -6.51
N LEU A 392 -5.96 -23.53 -6.43
CA LEU A 392 -5.18 -22.63 -7.27
C LEU A 392 -3.67 -22.80 -7.03
N GLU A 393 -3.25 -22.97 -5.77
CA GLU A 393 -1.86 -23.28 -5.41
C GLU A 393 -1.34 -24.54 -6.11
N SER A 394 -2.16 -25.59 -6.11
CA SER A 394 -1.85 -26.88 -6.74
C SER A 394 -1.94 -26.84 -8.27
N ALA A 395 -2.66 -25.88 -8.82
CA ALA A 395 -2.82 -25.72 -10.26
C ALA A 395 -1.54 -25.20 -10.93
N PRO A 396 -1.35 -25.43 -12.25
CA PRO A 396 -0.26 -24.83 -13.01
C PRO A 396 -0.17 -23.31 -12.79
N LYS A 397 1.03 -22.74 -12.82
CA LYS A 397 1.23 -21.30 -12.56
C LYS A 397 0.48 -20.43 -13.57
N ASP A 398 0.46 -20.85 -14.83
CA ASP A 398 -0.03 -20.07 -15.97
C ASP A 398 -1.48 -20.42 -16.38
N ILE A 399 -2.33 -20.83 -15.44
CA ILE A 399 -3.75 -21.02 -15.74
C ILE A 399 -4.40 -19.72 -16.23
N ALA A 400 -5.33 -19.85 -17.17
CA ALA A 400 -6.16 -18.74 -17.64
C ALA A 400 -7.22 -18.36 -16.58
N LEU A 401 -7.84 -17.18 -16.73
CA LEU A 401 -8.88 -16.76 -15.79
C LEU A 401 -10.12 -17.67 -15.87
N GLU A 402 -10.44 -18.17 -17.06
CA GLU A 402 -11.54 -19.12 -17.27
C GLU A 402 -11.26 -20.46 -16.59
N ASP A 403 -10.01 -20.90 -16.57
CA ASP A 403 -9.60 -22.11 -15.85
C ASP A 403 -9.72 -21.90 -14.34
N ALA A 404 -9.37 -20.70 -13.84
CA ALA A 404 -9.58 -20.35 -12.44
C ALA A 404 -11.06 -20.32 -12.06
N LEU A 405 -11.94 -19.87 -12.96
CA LEU A 405 -13.40 -19.93 -12.81
C LEU A 405 -13.91 -21.38 -12.80
N ASP A 406 -13.44 -22.23 -13.72
CA ASP A 406 -13.79 -23.66 -13.76
C ASP A 406 -13.41 -24.37 -12.44
N LEU A 407 -12.24 -24.03 -11.88
CA LEU A 407 -11.82 -24.53 -10.56
C LEU A 407 -12.73 -24.01 -9.43
N ALA A 408 -13.19 -22.76 -9.50
CA ALA A 408 -14.07 -22.18 -8.49
C ALA A 408 -15.43 -22.90 -8.46
N TYR A 409 -15.96 -23.33 -9.62
CA TYR A 409 -17.17 -24.17 -9.67
C TYR A 409 -16.97 -25.57 -9.09
N GLN A 410 -15.76 -26.13 -9.19
CA GLN A 410 -15.45 -27.47 -8.71
C GLN A 410 -14.93 -27.49 -7.27
N ALA A 411 -14.73 -26.34 -6.63
CA ALA A 411 -14.13 -26.26 -5.29
C ALA A 411 -14.92 -27.02 -4.22
N GLY A 412 -16.25 -27.12 -4.37
CA GLY A 412 -17.12 -27.90 -3.47
C GLY A 412 -16.83 -29.41 -3.44
N GLU A 413 -16.14 -29.95 -4.45
CA GLU A 413 -15.76 -31.37 -4.54
C GLU A 413 -14.46 -31.70 -3.80
N PHE A 414 -13.77 -30.67 -3.29
CA PHE A 414 -12.52 -30.81 -2.55
C PHE A 414 -12.72 -30.58 -1.05
N ARG A 415 -11.83 -31.16 -0.25
CA ARG A 415 -11.75 -30.99 1.20
C ARG A 415 -10.34 -30.55 1.57
N LEU A 416 -10.27 -29.63 2.51
CA LEU A 416 -9.01 -29.08 3.00
C LEU A 416 -8.84 -29.38 4.48
N LEU A 417 -7.74 -30.06 4.84
CA LEU A 417 -7.34 -30.32 6.21
C LEU A 417 -6.38 -29.22 6.66
N ARG A 418 -6.94 -28.10 7.16
CA ARG A 418 -6.17 -26.91 7.53
C ARG A 418 -5.18 -27.15 8.66
N GLU A 419 -5.58 -27.90 9.69
CA GLU A 419 -4.72 -28.20 10.85
C GLU A 419 -3.61 -29.22 10.55
N ILE A 420 -3.54 -29.79 9.35
CA ILE A 420 -2.49 -30.77 9.00
C ILE A 420 -1.42 -30.05 8.19
N ALA A 421 -0.25 -29.86 8.80
CA ALA A 421 0.84 -29.06 8.24
C ALA A 421 1.95 -29.90 7.58
N SER A 422 1.92 -31.23 7.68
CA SER A 422 2.96 -32.08 7.12
C SER A 422 2.46 -33.46 6.68
N PRO A 423 3.19 -34.16 5.80
CA PRO A 423 2.93 -35.56 5.48
C PRO A 423 2.93 -36.46 6.72
N GLU A 424 3.80 -36.19 7.69
CA GLU A 424 3.84 -36.93 8.95
C GLU A 424 2.55 -36.75 9.76
N ASP A 425 2.06 -35.53 9.87
CA ASP A 425 0.81 -35.23 10.59
C ASP A 425 -0.39 -35.86 9.87
N TYR A 426 -0.38 -35.87 8.53
CA TYR A 426 -1.40 -36.54 7.74
C TYR A 426 -1.44 -38.05 8.04
N ALA A 427 -0.28 -38.71 8.04
CA ALA A 427 -0.16 -40.11 8.42
C ALA A 427 -0.67 -40.37 9.84
N LYS A 428 -0.26 -39.54 10.81
CA LYS A 428 -0.69 -39.66 12.20
C LYS A 428 -2.22 -39.49 12.32
N ALA A 429 -2.80 -38.53 11.61
CA ALA A 429 -4.25 -38.29 11.60
C ALA A 429 -5.03 -39.46 10.96
N GLU A 430 -4.53 -40.08 9.89
CA GLU A 430 -5.16 -41.24 9.28
C GLU A 430 -5.03 -42.50 10.17
N LEU A 431 -3.84 -42.76 10.71
CA LEU A 431 -3.61 -43.85 11.66
C LEU A 431 -4.44 -43.67 12.94
N ALA A 432 -4.68 -42.43 13.36
CA ALA A 432 -5.56 -42.09 14.47
C ALA A 432 -7.01 -42.59 14.28
N LYS A 433 -7.47 -42.81 13.05
CA LYS A 433 -8.80 -43.38 12.75
C LYS A 433 -8.84 -44.90 12.84
N CYS A 434 -7.69 -45.57 12.73
CA CYS A 434 -7.59 -47.03 12.74
C CYS A 434 -7.51 -47.60 14.16
N THR A 435 -8.02 -48.83 14.36
CA THR A 435 -7.80 -49.58 15.60
C THR A 435 -6.57 -50.47 15.44
N ILE A 436 -5.44 -50.05 16.03
CA ILE A 436 -4.13 -50.71 15.88
C ILE A 436 -3.55 -51.01 17.29
N PRO A 437 -3.03 -52.22 17.56
CA PRO A 437 -2.30 -52.50 18.79
C PRO A 437 -1.06 -51.59 18.95
N LEU A 438 -0.72 -51.19 20.19
CA LEU A 438 0.45 -50.33 20.51
C LEU A 438 0.47 -48.99 19.74
N LYS A 439 -0.71 -48.40 19.55
CA LYS A 439 -0.90 -47.19 18.75
C LYS A 439 -0.11 -45.99 19.25
N ALA A 440 0.00 -45.80 20.57
CA ALA A 440 0.73 -44.68 21.15
C ALA A 440 2.23 -44.80 20.88
N GLU A 441 2.78 -46.02 21.01
CA GLU A 441 4.18 -46.33 20.73
C GLU A 441 4.50 -46.26 19.22
N LEU A 442 3.52 -46.62 18.38
CA LEU A 442 3.62 -46.46 16.94
C LEU A 442 3.67 -44.97 16.59
N LEU A 443 2.69 -44.16 17.05
CA LEU A 443 2.57 -42.73 16.72
C LEU A 443 3.74 -41.86 17.23
N SER A 444 4.58 -42.37 18.14
CA SER A 444 5.81 -41.69 18.57
C SER A 444 6.98 -41.82 17.58
N GLN A 445 6.83 -42.62 16.51
CA GLN A 445 7.83 -42.76 15.45
C GLN A 445 7.66 -41.69 14.36
N ASN A 446 8.68 -41.53 13.52
CA ASN A 446 8.62 -40.65 12.34
C ASN A 446 7.83 -41.33 11.21
N PHE A 447 6.72 -40.70 10.77
CA PHE A 447 5.87 -41.19 9.68
C PHE A 447 6.01 -40.43 8.36
N TYR A 448 6.99 -39.55 8.22
CA TYR A 448 7.06 -38.64 7.06
C TYR A 448 6.94 -39.38 5.71
N ARG A 449 7.80 -40.38 5.46
CA ARG A 449 7.76 -41.19 4.23
C ARG A 449 6.48 -42.01 4.06
N TYR A 450 5.90 -42.49 5.16
CA TYR A 450 4.64 -43.21 5.11
C TYR A 450 3.49 -42.25 4.74
N GLY A 451 3.52 -41.04 5.29
CA GLY A 451 2.65 -39.93 4.95
C GLY A 451 2.69 -39.59 3.46
N GLU A 452 3.89 -39.41 2.90
CA GLU A 452 4.05 -39.17 1.45
C GLU A 452 3.39 -40.26 0.61
N LYS A 453 3.63 -41.55 0.94
CA LYS A 453 3.00 -42.67 0.22
C LYS A 453 1.49 -42.75 0.41
N LEU A 454 0.99 -42.36 1.57
CA LEU A 454 -0.44 -42.32 1.84
C LEU A 454 -1.11 -41.18 1.06
N MET A 455 -0.47 -40.02 1.00
CA MET A 455 -0.93 -38.88 0.21
C MET A 455 -0.92 -39.21 -1.29
N GLU A 456 0.15 -39.81 -1.83
CA GLU A 456 0.21 -40.29 -3.21
C GLU A 456 -0.97 -41.22 -3.54
N ARG A 457 -1.24 -42.19 -2.65
CA ARG A 457 -2.35 -43.15 -2.82
C ARG A 457 -3.70 -42.46 -2.81
N ASN A 458 -3.90 -41.50 -1.90
CA ASN A 458 -5.16 -40.79 -1.73
C ASN A 458 -5.30 -39.58 -2.67
N LYS A 459 -4.28 -39.32 -3.51
CA LYS A 459 -4.17 -38.13 -4.36
C LYS A 459 -4.37 -36.83 -3.57
N ALA A 460 -3.81 -36.81 -2.36
CA ALA A 460 -3.78 -35.64 -1.51
C ALA A 460 -2.52 -34.81 -1.81
N VAL A 461 -2.65 -33.50 -1.77
CA VAL A 461 -1.58 -32.53 -2.08
C VAL A 461 -1.35 -31.63 -0.88
N SER A 462 -0.07 -31.37 -0.57
CA SER A 462 0.30 -30.38 0.45
C SER A 462 0.30 -29.00 -0.16
N THR A 463 -0.31 -28.04 0.53
CA THR A 463 -0.37 -26.63 0.13
C THR A 463 -0.06 -25.74 1.32
N ASP A 464 0.25 -24.47 1.06
CA ASP A 464 0.40 -23.45 2.09
C ASP A 464 -0.90 -23.20 2.85
N TYR A 465 -2.05 -23.77 2.44
CA TYR A 465 -3.35 -23.73 3.13
C TYR A 465 -3.72 -25.02 3.89
N GLY A 466 -2.95 -26.10 3.71
CA GLY A 466 -3.13 -27.40 4.37
C GLY A 466 -3.12 -28.56 3.38
N ILE A 467 -3.60 -29.73 3.79
CA ILE A 467 -3.69 -30.89 2.90
C ILE A 467 -5.01 -30.88 2.12
N LEU A 468 -4.91 -30.72 0.81
CA LEU A 468 -6.03 -30.73 -0.13
C LEU A 468 -6.26 -32.14 -0.68
N PHE A 469 -7.50 -32.61 -0.71
CA PHE A 469 -7.85 -33.87 -1.38
C PHE A 469 -9.30 -33.87 -1.85
N SER A 470 -9.64 -34.72 -2.82
CA SER A 470 -11.02 -34.98 -3.21
C SER A 470 -11.48 -36.35 -2.72
N PRO A 471 -12.67 -36.47 -2.08
CA PRO A 471 -13.22 -37.78 -1.70
C PRO A 471 -13.45 -38.73 -2.89
N SER A 472 -13.65 -38.19 -4.10
CA SER A 472 -13.80 -38.99 -5.33
C SER A 472 -12.46 -39.45 -5.92
N GLY A 473 -11.34 -38.94 -5.39
CA GLY A 473 -10.01 -39.17 -5.95
C GLY A 473 -9.75 -38.40 -7.24
N GLN A 474 -10.50 -37.34 -7.52
CA GLN A 474 -10.20 -36.39 -8.61
C GLN A 474 -9.01 -35.50 -8.22
N THR A 475 -8.14 -35.18 -9.19
CA THR A 475 -7.03 -34.21 -8.98
C THR A 475 -7.40 -32.84 -9.56
N VAL A 476 -6.71 -31.79 -9.11
CA VAL A 476 -6.92 -30.43 -9.62
C VAL A 476 -6.64 -30.34 -11.12
N GLU A 477 -5.62 -31.04 -11.62
CA GLU A 477 -5.31 -31.07 -13.06
C GLU A 477 -6.44 -31.71 -13.86
N GLN A 478 -7.11 -32.72 -13.31
CA GLN A 478 -8.25 -33.36 -13.97
C GLN A 478 -9.45 -32.41 -14.08
N CYS A 479 -9.61 -31.47 -13.15
CA CYS A 479 -10.63 -30.42 -13.22
C CYS A 479 -10.42 -29.46 -14.40
N LEU A 480 -9.18 -29.31 -14.86
CA LEU A 480 -8.79 -28.41 -15.95
C LEU A 480 -8.86 -29.06 -17.34
N VAL A 481 -8.97 -30.38 -17.42
CA VAL A 481 -9.05 -31.10 -18.71
C VAL A 481 -10.45 -30.92 -19.31
N ARG A 482 -10.58 -29.96 -20.22
CA ARG A 482 -11.81 -29.80 -21.03
C ARG A 482 -11.93 -30.93 -22.07
N PRO A 483 -13.04 -31.68 -22.11
CA PRO A 483 -13.30 -32.61 -23.21
C PRO A 483 -13.58 -31.81 -24.50
N GLY A 484 -12.55 -31.53 -25.31
CA GLY A 484 -12.73 -30.87 -26.61
C GLY A 484 -11.49 -30.28 -27.29
N ARG A 485 -10.41 -29.93 -26.57
CA ARG A 485 -9.23 -29.25 -27.19
C ARG A 485 -8.28 -30.15 -28.00
N HIS A 486 -8.51 -31.46 -28.06
CA HIS A 486 -7.65 -32.41 -28.79
C HIS A 486 -8.07 -32.73 -30.23
N MET A 487 -9.11 -32.09 -30.80
CA MET A 487 -9.60 -32.42 -32.15
C MET A 487 -9.14 -31.51 -33.31
N GLU A 488 -8.28 -30.51 -33.09
CA GLU A 488 -7.82 -29.60 -34.15
C GLU A 488 -6.31 -29.70 -34.45
N MET A 489 -5.70 -30.89 -34.41
CA MET A 489 -4.36 -31.12 -34.98
C MET A 489 -4.29 -32.50 -35.64
N GLY A 490 -5.26 -32.80 -36.50
CA GLY A 490 -5.35 -34.10 -37.18
C GLY A 490 -6.18 -34.04 -38.45
N GLY A 491 -5.87 -33.12 -39.36
CA GLY A 491 -6.63 -33.01 -40.60
C GLY A 491 -5.99 -32.09 -41.63
N GLN A 492 -4.89 -32.53 -42.23
CA GLN A 492 -4.64 -32.40 -43.66
C GLN A 492 -3.45 -33.28 -44.05
N ALA A 493 -3.75 -34.29 -44.86
CA ALA A 493 -2.80 -35.13 -45.57
C ALA A 493 -2.52 -34.53 -46.96
#